data_AF-A0A820MWT7-F1
#
_entry.id   AF-A0A820MWT7-F1
#
_cell.length_a   1.000
_cell.length_b   1.000
_cell.length_c   1.000
_cell.angle_alpha   90.00
_cell.angle_beta   90.00
_cell.angle_gamma   90.00
#
_symmetry.space_group_name_H-M   'P 1'
#
loop_
_entity.id
_entity.type
_entity.pdbx_description
1 polymer ?
#
loop_
_entity_poly.entity_id
_entity_poly.type
_entity_poly.pdbx_seq_one_letter_code
_entity_poly.pdbx_strand_id
1 'polypeptide(L)'
;MGAILNQLSYTEVDTLENTSPDRGDWLTNHADATGLATVEVERLWRRFRQITESDDETILYLNDKPLPKELPNDIFVRNFLQHFPRSKLDHEAIPFGHFIMVMFWLDGASLDAKLVGVFLYLNNGGPITAPMIAVLLRYLYTDIKDSEIKPLSIQCMKQLGSNEKGELNQKQFVEGVKRLIPRDELEEILGFNIIPAKLLDEVNRLPSPQLSVPNPRSKLNFHDYDLVSNDELQKISLQASRKNWPRLAYTLGFLEYDVEAYQELKNYDSEATIYALLQIWREEEGDTATKQRLREALSESELDELIPILN
;
A
#
# COMPACT_ATOMS: atom_id res chain seq x y z
N MET A 1 5.28 5.47 3.90
CA MET A 1 4.06 5.25 3.12
C MET A 1 4.03 6.05 1.82
N GLY A 2 4.47 7.32 1.77
CA GLY A 2 4.55 8.07 0.51
C GLY A 2 5.27 7.36 -0.66
N ALA A 3 6.30 6.54 -0.39
CA ALA A 3 6.97 5.73 -1.42
C ALA A 3 6.13 4.53 -1.91
N ILE A 4 5.34 3.89 -1.04
CA ILE A 4 4.40 2.81 -1.42
C ILE A 4 3.18 3.40 -2.14
N LEU A 5 2.73 4.55 -1.67
CA LEU A 5 1.62 5.27 -2.26
C LEU A 5 2.02 5.85 -3.62
N ASN A 6 3.27 6.29 -3.83
CA ASN A 6 3.79 6.69 -5.15
C ASN A 6 3.82 5.57 -6.20
N GLN A 7 3.61 4.29 -5.82
CA GLN A 7 3.44 3.17 -6.75
C GLN A 7 2.00 3.03 -7.25
N LEU A 8 1.04 3.73 -6.65
CA LEU A 8 -0.32 3.85 -7.20
C LEU A 8 -0.29 4.92 -8.29
N SER A 9 -0.65 4.55 -9.52
CA SER A 9 -0.79 5.51 -10.62
C SER A 9 -1.90 6.52 -10.28
N TYR A 10 -1.52 7.73 -9.84
CA TYR A 10 -2.46 8.79 -9.51
C TYR A 10 -3.08 9.46 -10.74
N THR A 11 -2.61 9.12 -11.93
CA THR A 11 -2.87 9.91 -13.14
C THR A 11 -4.35 10.04 -13.48
N GLU A 12 -5.16 8.99 -13.28
CA GLU A 12 -6.60 9.04 -13.50
C GLU A 12 -7.34 9.73 -12.34
N VAL A 13 -6.92 9.47 -11.10
CA VAL A 13 -7.52 10.06 -9.88
C VAL A 13 -7.27 11.57 -9.79
N ASP A 14 -6.09 12.02 -10.22
CA ASP A 14 -5.71 13.44 -10.28
C ASP A 14 -6.67 14.24 -11.18
N THR A 15 -7.20 13.62 -12.25
CA THR A 15 -8.16 14.29 -13.15
C THR A 15 -9.51 14.55 -12.48
N LEU A 16 -9.78 13.88 -11.36
CA LEU A 16 -11.03 13.99 -10.61
C LEU A 16 -10.97 15.02 -9.47
N GLU A 17 -9.79 15.57 -9.15
CA GLU A 17 -9.60 16.55 -8.05
C GLU A 17 -10.52 17.77 -8.17
N ASN A 18 -10.91 18.17 -9.38
CA ASN A 18 -11.75 19.35 -9.64
C ASN A 18 -13.22 19.01 -10.00
N THR A 19 -13.67 17.78 -9.72
CA THR A 19 -15.04 17.36 -10.05
C THR A 19 -15.97 17.50 -8.85
N SER A 20 -17.17 18.04 -9.07
CA SER A 20 -18.15 18.30 -8.00
C SER A 20 -18.95 17.03 -7.63
N PRO A 21 -19.17 16.75 -6.33
CA PRO A 21 -20.02 15.66 -5.85
C PRO A 21 -21.49 15.77 -6.26
N ASP A 22 -21.95 16.96 -6.64
CA ASP A 22 -23.33 17.20 -7.08
C ASP A 22 -23.59 16.65 -8.50
N ARG A 23 -22.53 16.26 -9.22
CA ARG A 23 -22.66 15.62 -10.53
C ARG A 23 -23.12 14.17 -10.34
N GLY A 24 -24.19 13.79 -11.02
CA GLY A 24 -24.80 12.45 -10.86
C GLY A 24 -23.89 11.27 -11.23
N ASP A 25 -22.83 11.51 -12.00
CA ASP A 25 -21.80 10.55 -12.40
C ASP A 25 -20.55 10.56 -11.51
N TRP A 26 -20.47 11.44 -10.52
CA TRP A 26 -19.25 11.67 -9.74
C TRP A 26 -18.73 10.44 -9.01
N LEU A 27 -19.63 9.70 -8.34
CA LEU A 27 -19.28 8.45 -7.65
C LEU A 27 -18.87 7.35 -8.63
N THR A 28 -19.49 7.30 -9.81
CA THR A 28 -19.16 6.32 -10.86
C THR A 28 -17.79 6.61 -11.46
N ASN A 29 -17.47 7.88 -11.72
CA ASN A 29 -16.16 8.27 -12.23
C ASN A 29 -15.03 7.93 -11.24
N HIS A 30 -15.26 8.09 -9.93
CA HIS A 30 -14.32 7.63 -8.91
C HIS A 30 -14.25 6.11 -8.82
N ALA A 31 -15.37 5.40 -8.96
CA ALA A 31 -15.39 3.94 -9.01
C ALA A 31 -14.55 3.41 -10.18
N ASP A 32 -14.75 3.98 -11.37
CA ASP A 32 -14.02 3.61 -12.58
C ASP A 32 -12.51 3.88 -12.44
N ALA A 33 -12.13 5.07 -11.97
CA ALA A 33 -10.71 5.45 -11.79
C ALA A 33 -9.99 4.69 -10.66
N THR A 34 -10.72 4.07 -9.74
CA THR A 34 -10.14 3.37 -8.58
C THR A 34 -10.31 1.84 -8.65
N GLY A 35 -11.11 1.35 -9.59
CA GLY A 35 -11.51 -0.06 -9.68
C GLY A 35 -12.42 -0.54 -8.53
N LEU A 36 -12.86 0.35 -7.64
CA LEU A 36 -13.76 0.02 -6.54
C LEU A 36 -15.21 -0.06 -7.00
N ALA A 37 -16.04 -0.84 -6.28
CA ALA A 37 -17.47 -0.78 -6.51
C ALA A 37 -18.04 0.58 -6.09
N THR A 38 -19.04 1.11 -6.79
CA THR A 38 -19.67 2.40 -6.46
C THR A 38 -20.15 2.48 -5.01
N VAL A 39 -20.62 1.36 -4.43
CA VAL A 39 -21.05 1.27 -3.03
C VAL A 39 -19.89 1.42 -2.04
N GLU A 40 -18.68 1.00 -2.41
CA GLU A 40 -17.46 1.18 -1.62
C GLU A 40 -17.03 2.64 -1.67
N VAL A 41 -17.01 3.24 -2.86
CA VAL A 41 -16.74 4.67 -3.06
C VAL A 41 -17.73 5.53 -2.28
N GLU A 42 -19.03 5.24 -2.35
CA GLU A 42 -20.06 5.96 -1.60
C GLU A 42 -19.84 5.87 -0.09
N ARG A 43 -19.46 4.69 0.40
CA ARG A 43 -19.15 4.50 1.83
C ARG A 43 -17.91 5.30 2.24
N LEU A 44 -16.85 5.24 1.44
CA LEU A 44 -15.64 6.02 1.67
C LEU A 44 -15.94 7.51 1.64
N TRP A 45 -16.81 7.97 0.73
CA TRP A 45 -17.26 9.36 0.67
C TRP A 45 -17.96 9.80 1.95
N ARG A 46 -18.90 8.98 2.46
CA ARG A 46 -19.57 9.26 3.74
C ARG A 46 -18.56 9.33 4.90
N ARG A 47 -17.52 8.48 4.91
CA ARG A 47 -16.46 8.53 5.92
C ARG A 47 -15.56 9.75 5.76
N PHE A 48 -15.19 10.08 4.54
CA PHE A 48 -14.40 11.26 4.24
C PHE A 48 -15.09 12.52 4.72
N ARG A 49 -16.39 12.68 4.44
CA ARG A 49 -17.21 13.79 4.94
C ARG A 49 -17.35 13.86 6.45
N GLN A 50 -17.31 12.71 7.14
CA GLN A 50 -17.27 12.71 8.60
C GLN A 50 -15.96 13.27 9.14
N ILE A 51 -14.88 13.25 8.35
CA ILE A 51 -13.55 13.72 8.73
C ILE A 51 -13.31 15.16 8.25
N THR A 52 -13.88 15.55 7.11
CA THR A 52 -13.80 16.92 6.58
C THR A 52 -14.91 17.79 7.16
N GLU A 53 -14.67 18.48 8.27
CA GLU A 53 -15.56 19.56 8.75
C GLU A 53 -15.47 20.84 7.85
N SER A 54 -15.16 20.69 6.55
CA SER A 54 -14.87 21.77 5.62
C SER A 54 -16.09 22.16 4.76
N ASP A 55 -16.19 23.44 4.38
CA ASP A 55 -17.17 23.95 3.41
C ASP A 55 -16.97 23.37 2.00
N ASP A 56 -15.74 22.91 1.71
CA ASP A 56 -15.45 22.06 0.56
C ASP A 56 -15.43 20.60 1.03
N GLU A 57 -16.52 19.87 0.75
CA GLU A 57 -16.68 18.47 1.15
C GLU A 57 -15.64 17.54 0.49
N THR A 58 -14.96 17.99 -0.58
CA THR A 58 -14.07 17.15 -1.39
C THR A 58 -12.60 17.16 -0.97
N ILE A 59 -12.23 18.06 -0.05
CA ILE A 59 -10.86 18.27 0.37
C ILE A 59 -10.72 18.20 1.89
N LEU A 60 -9.72 17.45 2.34
CA LEU A 60 -9.30 17.41 3.74
C LEU A 60 -8.04 18.27 3.96
N TYR A 61 -8.18 19.32 4.77
CA TYR A 61 -7.08 20.17 5.23
C TYR A 61 -6.61 19.74 6.62
N LEU A 62 -5.30 19.50 6.80
CA LEU A 62 -4.76 19.04 8.09
C LEU A 62 -4.34 20.16 9.04
N ASN A 63 -4.04 21.35 8.52
CA ASN A 63 -3.45 22.45 9.30
C ASN A 63 -4.46 23.55 9.68
N ASP A 64 -5.48 23.77 8.86
CA ASP A 64 -6.34 24.96 8.96
C ASP A 64 -7.72 24.73 9.61
N LYS A 65 -8.14 23.47 9.80
CA LYS A 65 -9.42 23.15 10.45
C LYS A 65 -9.23 22.03 11.49
N PRO A 66 -9.88 22.12 12.67
CA PRO A 66 -9.86 21.02 13.63
C PRO A 66 -10.46 19.77 12.97
N LEU A 67 -9.75 18.64 13.08
CA LEU A 67 -10.34 17.34 12.82
C LEU A 67 -11.56 17.14 13.75
N PRO A 68 -12.54 16.30 13.38
CA PRO A 68 -13.75 16.11 14.16
C PRO A 68 -13.44 15.81 15.62
N LYS A 69 -14.29 16.28 16.52
CA LYS A 69 -14.12 16.11 17.99
C LYS A 69 -13.91 14.66 18.43
N GLU A 70 -14.34 13.70 17.61
CA GLU A 70 -14.27 12.24 17.82
C GLU A 70 -12.97 11.61 17.29
N LEU A 71 -12.20 12.35 16.49
CA LEU A 71 -10.88 12.04 15.95
C LEU A 71 -9.86 12.92 16.70
N PRO A 72 -9.78 12.82 18.05
CA PRO A 72 -9.02 13.73 18.89
C PRO A 72 -7.59 13.88 18.37
N ASN A 73 -6.88 14.94 18.82
CA ASN A 73 -5.47 15.32 18.58
C ASN A 73 -4.41 14.21 18.76
N ASP A 74 -4.70 13.03 18.27
CA ASP A 74 -3.94 11.83 18.34
C ASP A 74 -2.78 12.02 17.38
N ILE A 75 -1.60 12.05 17.98
CA ILE A 75 -0.37 12.28 17.25
C ILE A 75 -0.16 11.20 16.19
N PHE A 76 -0.65 9.97 16.40
CA PHE A 76 -0.55 8.89 15.43
C PHE A 76 -1.52 9.09 14.28
N VAL A 77 -2.77 9.47 14.55
CA VAL A 77 -3.72 9.74 13.45
C VAL A 77 -3.27 10.91 12.59
N ARG A 78 -2.78 11.99 13.22
CA ARG A 78 -2.23 13.15 12.50
C ARG A 78 -1.01 12.77 11.67
N ASN A 79 -0.06 12.05 12.25
CA ASN A 79 1.12 11.56 11.53
C ASN A 79 0.72 10.61 10.40
N PHE A 80 -0.31 9.79 10.59
CA PHE A 80 -0.78 8.85 9.56
C PHE A 80 -1.33 9.62 8.36
N LEU A 81 -2.19 10.62 8.62
CA LEU A 81 -2.72 11.51 7.59
C LEU A 81 -1.63 12.36 6.93
N GLN A 82 -0.51 12.66 7.61
CA GLN A 82 0.62 13.36 7.00
C GLN A 82 1.22 12.59 5.80
N HIS A 83 1.13 11.27 5.80
CA HIS A 83 1.64 10.44 4.70
C HIS A 83 0.69 10.30 3.51
N PHE A 84 -0.51 10.88 3.57
CA PHE A 84 -1.43 10.83 2.44
C PHE A 84 -0.90 11.69 1.29
N PRO A 85 -1.10 11.26 0.03
CA PRO A 85 -0.74 12.06 -1.13
C PRO A 85 -1.47 13.41 -1.10
N ARG A 86 -0.73 14.47 -1.41
CA ARG A 86 -1.27 15.84 -1.44
C ARG A 86 -1.76 16.18 -2.82
N SER A 87 -2.70 17.14 -2.90
CA SER A 87 -3.07 17.69 -4.20
C SER A 87 -1.85 18.31 -4.88
N LYS A 88 -1.83 18.23 -6.20
CA LYS A 88 -0.84 18.92 -7.05
C LYS A 88 -1.06 20.44 -7.05
N LEU A 89 -2.30 20.87 -6.81
CA LEU A 89 -2.71 22.28 -6.82
C LEU A 89 -2.55 22.92 -5.44
N ASP A 90 -2.74 22.13 -4.39
CA ASP A 90 -2.64 22.56 -2.99
C ASP A 90 -1.94 21.49 -2.14
N HIS A 91 -0.67 21.76 -1.77
CA HIS A 91 0.16 20.80 -1.05
C HIS A 91 -0.27 20.55 0.40
N GLU A 92 -1.24 21.29 0.93
CA GLU A 92 -1.79 21.05 2.26
C GLU A 92 -3.09 20.23 2.21
N ALA A 93 -3.71 20.15 1.04
CA ALA A 93 -4.95 19.44 0.77
C ALA A 93 -4.74 17.94 0.51
N ILE A 94 -5.63 17.12 1.06
CA ILE A 94 -5.83 15.71 0.66
C ILE A 94 -7.18 15.63 -0.07
N PRO A 95 -7.19 15.48 -1.40
CA PRO A 95 -8.40 15.23 -2.17
C PRO A 95 -9.05 13.89 -1.81
N PHE A 96 -10.37 13.80 -1.98
CA PHE A 96 -11.10 12.56 -1.77
C PHE A 96 -10.55 11.39 -2.60
N GLY A 97 -10.13 11.63 -3.84
CA GLY A 97 -9.50 10.61 -4.69
C GLY A 97 -8.25 9.98 -4.05
N HIS A 98 -7.35 10.80 -3.49
CA HIS A 98 -6.16 10.32 -2.78
C HIS A 98 -6.51 9.56 -1.50
N PHE A 99 -7.56 10.00 -0.80
CA PHE A 99 -8.08 9.25 0.34
C PHE A 99 -8.58 7.86 -0.09
N ILE A 100 -9.35 7.75 -1.17
CA ILE A 100 -9.82 6.46 -1.70
C ILE A 100 -8.64 5.54 -2.02
N MET A 101 -7.60 6.06 -2.68
CA MET A 101 -6.41 5.29 -3.02
C MET A 101 -5.72 4.67 -1.80
N VAL A 102 -5.58 5.43 -0.72
CA VAL A 102 -5.02 4.91 0.52
C VAL A 102 -5.91 3.82 1.12
N MET A 103 -7.23 4.03 1.12
CA MET A 103 -8.18 3.04 1.66
C MET A 103 -8.23 1.77 0.82
N PHE A 104 -8.15 1.89 -0.51
CA PHE A 104 -8.02 0.77 -1.43
C PHE A 104 -6.76 -0.04 -1.16
N TRP A 105 -5.62 0.63 -0.99
CA TRP A 105 -4.37 -0.03 -0.63
C TRP A 105 -4.46 -0.72 0.73
N LEU A 106 -5.03 -0.09 1.76
CA LEU A 106 -5.21 -0.70 3.07
C LEU A 106 -6.07 -1.97 3.02
N ASP A 107 -7.05 -2.01 2.12
CA ASP A 107 -7.96 -3.13 1.94
C ASP A 107 -7.30 -4.31 1.19
N GLY A 108 -6.60 -4.02 0.09
CA GLY A 108 -6.03 -5.05 -0.78
C GLY A 108 -4.56 -5.43 -0.51
N ALA A 109 -3.80 -4.61 0.22
CA ALA A 109 -2.37 -4.86 0.41
C ALA A 109 -2.10 -6.16 1.19
N SER A 110 -1.06 -6.88 0.76
CA SER A 110 -0.57 -8.06 1.47
C SER A 110 -0.11 -7.71 2.89
N LEU A 111 -0.05 -8.72 3.75
CA LEU A 111 0.44 -8.56 5.11
C LEU A 111 1.84 -7.91 5.14
N ASP A 112 2.71 -8.32 4.21
CA ASP A 112 4.09 -7.85 4.11
C ASP A 112 4.14 -6.38 3.71
N ALA A 113 3.37 -6.01 2.68
CA ALA A 113 3.24 -4.63 2.25
C ALA A 113 2.70 -3.73 3.37
N LYS A 114 1.75 -4.21 4.17
CA LYS A 114 1.24 -3.49 5.34
C LYS A 114 2.32 -3.30 6.41
N LEU A 115 3.10 -4.34 6.72
CA LEU A 115 4.21 -4.25 7.68
C LEU A 115 5.30 -3.28 7.21
N VAL A 116 5.62 -3.28 5.92
CA VAL A 116 6.51 -2.26 5.33
C VAL A 116 5.89 -0.87 5.45
N GLY A 117 4.58 -0.73 5.19
CA GLY A 117 3.84 0.50 5.41
C GLY A 117 3.98 1.04 6.84
N VAL A 118 3.85 0.16 7.84
CA VAL A 118 4.05 0.49 9.27
C VAL A 118 5.49 0.92 9.54
N PHE A 119 6.49 0.20 9.00
CA PHE A 119 7.90 0.60 9.15
C PHE A 119 8.14 2.02 8.61
N LEU A 120 7.66 2.29 7.39
CA LEU A 120 7.80 3.59 6.78
C LEU A 120 7.04 4.68 7.53
N TYR A 121 5.90 4.34 8.14
CA TYR A 121 5.12 5.25 8.98
C TYR A 121 5.89 5.65 10.24
N LEU A 122 6.57 4.71 10.89
CA LEU A 122 7.25 4.96 12.15
C LEU A 122 8.42 5.93 12.01
N ASN A 123 9.21 5.87 10.93
CA ASN A 123 10.39 6.73 10.77
C ASN A 123 10.65 7.25 9.35
N ASN A 124 9.62 7.47 8.53
CA ASN A 124 9.79 7.90 7.12
C ASN A 124 10.72 6.98 6.31
N GLY A 125 10.80 5.69 6.67
CA GLY A 125 11.72 4.72 6.05
C GLY A 125 13.15 4.73 6.57
N GLY A 126 13.48 5.62 7.51
CA GLY A 126 14.73 5.54 8.26
C GLY A 126 14.76 4.37 9.25
N PRO A 127 15.93 4.01 9.79
CA PRO A 127 16.05 2.95 10.79
C PRO A 127 15.24 3.24 12.06
N ILE A 128 14.52 2.25 12.59
CA ILE A 128 13.82 2.40 13.87
C ILE A 128 14.82 2.26 15.02
N THR A 129 14.69 3.09 16.05
CA THR A 129 15.59 3.10 17.22
C THR A 129 14.84 2.90 18.54
N ALA A 130 15.54 2.48 19.59
CA ALA A 130 14.94 2.28 20.92
C ALA A 130 14.24 3.53 21.50
N PRO A 131 14.72 4.77 21.29
CA PRO A 131 13.98 5.98 21.67
C PRO A 131 12.61 6.09 20.98
N MET A 132 12.47 5.68 19.72
CA MET A 132 11.20 5.73 18.99
C MET A 132 10.20 4.73 19.56
N ILE A 133 10.65 3.50 19.82
CA ILE A 133 9.83 2.50 20.51
C ILE A 133 9.43 2.98 21.91
N ALA A 134 10.31 3.69 22.61
CA ALA A 134 9.97 4.27 23.91
C ALA A 134 8.83 5.31 23.82
N VAL A 135 8.73 6.08 22.73
CA VAL A 135 7.60 7.00 22.50
C VAL A 135 6.29 6.21 22.33
N LEU A 136 6.32 5.14 21.52
CA LEU A 136 5.16 4.25 21.35
C LEU A 136 4.72 3.62 22.67
N LEU A 137 5.67 3.10 23.45
CA LEU A 137 5.38 2.44 24.72
C LEU A 137 4.75 3.40 25.74
N ARG A 138 5.19 4.66 25.81
CA ARG A 138 4.55 5.66 26.70
C ARG A 138 3.13 5.97 26.29
N TYR A 139 2.86 5.95 25.00
CA TYR A 139 1.52 6.17 24.50
C TYR A 139 0.60 4.99 24.78
N LEU A 140 1.09 3.75 24.62
CA LEU A 140 0.31 2.53 24.85
C LEU A 140 0.13 2.18 26.33
N TYR A 141 1.12 2.50 27.17
CA TYR A 141 1.16 2.12 28.57
C TYR A 141 1.29 3.36 29.46
N THR A 142 0.15 3.91 29.89
CA THR A 142 0.09 5.11 30.75
C THR A 142 0.58 4.87 32.17
N ASP A 143 0.58 3.61 32.62
CA ASP A 143 0.79 3.25 34.03
C ASP A 143 2.21 2.77 34.33
N ILE A 144 3.06 2.66 33.30
CA ILE A 144 4.47 2.23 33.44
C ILE A 144 5.35 3.43 33.77
N LYS A 145 6.31 3.27 34.69
CA LYS A 145 7.22 4.35 35.04
C LYS A 145 8.22 4.61 33.92
N ASP A 146 8.58 5.87 33.73
CA ASP A 146 9.63 6.30 32.80
C ASP A 146 10.96 5.53 32.93
N SER A 147 11.31 5.14 34.15
CA SER A 147 12.50 4.33 34.45
C SER A 147 12.44 2.92 33.86
N GLU A 148 11.25 2.39 33.60
CA GLU A 148 10.98 1.04 33.08
C GLU A 148 10.79 1.05 31.55
N ILE A 149 10.32 2.17 30.98
CA ILE A 149 10.13 2.33 29.53
C ILE A 149 11.44 2.16 28.75
N LYS A 150 12.54 2.76 29.22
CA LYS A 150 13.81 2.71 28.49
C LYS A 150 14.41 1.29 28.43
N PRO A 151 14.49 0.53 29.53
CA PRO A 151 14.86 -0.89 29.48
C PRO A 151 13.93 -1.71 28.58
N LEU A 152 12.61 -1.48 28.66
CA LEU A 152 11.63 -2.20 27.87
C LEU A 152 11.78 -1.92 26.38
N SER A 153 12.04 -0.67 25.98
CA SER A 153 12.25 -0.32 24.57
C SER A 153 13.51 -0.97 24.00
N ILE A 154 14.60 -1.03 24.77
CA ILE A 154 15.83 -1.75 24.38
C ILE A 154 15.56 -3.25 24.24
N GLN A 155 14.80 -3.84 25.17
CA GLN A 155 14.43 -5.26 25.11
C GLN A 155 13.57 -5.55 23.87
N CYS A 156 12.58 -4.71 23.57
CA CYS A 156 11.73 -4.81 22.39
C CYS A 156 12.57 -4.75 21.10
N MET A 157 13.48 -3.79 20.98
CA MET A 157 14.40 -3.68 19.83
C MET A 157 15.24 -4.95 19.64
N LYS A 158 15.77 -5.52 20.72
CA LYS A 158 16.52 -6.79 20.66
C LYS A 158 15.66 -7.96 20.22
N GLN A 159 14.43 -8.07 20.72
CA GLN A 159 13.50 -9.14 20.32
C GLN A 159 13.09 -9.03 18.85
N LEU A 160 12.98 -7.81 18.33
CA LEU A 160 12.74 -7.56 16.90
C LEU A 160 13.99 -7.85 16.04
N GLY A 161 15.18 -7.94 16.63
CA GLY A 161 16.42 -8.29 15.93
C GLY A 161 17.26 -7.09 15.50
N SER A 162 17.28 -6.02 16.31
CA SER A 162 18.11 -4.84 16.06
C SER A 162 19.59 -5.21 15.89
N ASN A 163 20.30 -4.46 15.04
CA ASN A 163 21.74 -4.61 14.84
C ASN A 163 22.56 -4.20 16.09
N GLU A 164 23.89 -4.30 15.99
CA GLU A 164 24.82 -3.92 17.08
C GLU A 164 24.72 -2.44 17.48
N LYS A 165 24.25 -1.57 16.59
CA LYS A 165 24.02 -0.15 16.85
C LYS A 165 22.67 0.12 17.55
N GLY A 166 21.84 -0.91 17.73
CA GLY A 166 20.50 -0.79 18.32
C GLY A 166 19.46 -0.22 17.35
N GLU A 167 19.67 -0.41 16.05
CA GLU A 167 18.79 0.05 14.97
C GLU A 167 18.13 -1.14 14.26
N LEU A 168 16.90 -0.94 13.77
CA LEU A 168 16.18 -1.88 12.92
C LEU A 168 15.98 -1.28 11.53
N ASN A 169 16.43 -1.99 10.50
CA ASN A 169 16.02 -1.69 9.13
C ASN A 169 14.67 -2.35 8.79
N GLN A 170 14.15 -2.04 7.60
CA GLN A 170 12.84 -2.54 7.13
C GLN A 170 12.73 -4.06 7.20
N LYS A 171 13.71 -4.78 6.64
CA LYS A 171 13.73 -6.24 6.60
C LYS A 171 13.73 -6.84 8.00
N GLN A 172 14.57 -6.32 8.90
CA GLN A 172 14.64 -6.76 10.29
C GLN A 172 13.33 -6.50 11.02
N PHE A 173 12.68 -5.37 10.78
CA PHE A 173 11.39 -5.06 11.38
C PHE A 173 10.31 -6.03 10.91
N VAL A 174 10.15 -6.24 9.60
CA VAL A 174 9.11 -7.14 9.04
C VAL A 174 9.30 -8.57 9.55
N GLU A 175 10.51 -9.12 9.43
CA GLU A 175 10.82 -10.48 9.90
C GLU A 175 10.71 -10.59 11.43
N GLY A 176 11.13 -9.56 12.15
CA GLY A 176 11.02 -9.49 13.60
C GLY A 176 9.58 -9.53 14.08
N VAL A 177 8.69 -8.76 13.45
CA VAL A 177 7.26 -8.74 13.79
C VAL A 177 6.61 -10.09 13.47
N LYS A 178 6.83 -10.63 12.27
CA LYS A 178 6.31 -11.96 11.87
C LYS A 178 6.78 -13.10 12.78
N ARG A 179 8.00 -12.99 13.33
CA ARG A 179 8.53 -13.98 14.26
C ARG A 179 7.88 -13.90 15.64
N LEU A 180 7.55 -12.69 16.10
CA LEU A 180 7.04 -12.46 17.46
C LEU A 180 5.51 -12.58 17.56
N ILE A 181 4.79 -12.21 16.50
CA ILE A 181 3.33 -12.19 16.49
C ILE A 181 2.85 -13.27 15.51
N PRO A 182 1.97 -14.19 15.95
CA PRO A 182 1.34 -15.17 15.08
C PRO A 182 0.68 -14.54 13.85
N ARG A 183 0.70 -15.26 12.73
CA ARG A 183 0.19 -14.75 11.45
C ARG A 183 -1.29 -14.40 11.50
N ASP A 184 -2.10 -15.23 12.14
CA ASP A 184 -3.53 -15.02 12.33
C ASP A 184 -3.83 -13.76 13.13
N GLU A 185 -3.08 -13.51 14.21
CA GLU A 185 -3.18 -12.28 15.00
C GLU A 185 -2.76 -11.04 14.19
N LEU A 186 -1.72 -11.15 13.36
CA LEU A 186 -1.31 -10.08 12.45
C LEU A 186 -2.36 -9.78 11.38
N GLU A 187 -2.96 -10.80 10.78
CA GLU A 187 -4.04 -10.67 9.80
C GLU A 187 -5.29 -10.05 10.42
N GLU A 188 -5.57 -10.35 11.70
CA GLU A 188 -6.65 -9.71 12.45
C GLU A 188 -6.35 -8.23 12.75
N ILE A 189 -5.16 -7.92 13.29
CA ILE A 189 -4.78 -6.55 13.67
C ILE A 189 -4.65 -5.63 12.45
N LEU A 190 -4.07 -6.13 11.35
CA LEU A 190 -3.85 -5.38 10.11
C LEU A 190 -4.98 -5.58 9.08
N GLY A 191 -6.02 -6.33 9.47
CA GLY A 191 -7.23 -6.53 8.69
C GLY A 191 -7.97 -5.22 8.52
N PHE A 192 -8.13 -4.78 7.28
CA PHE A 192 -8.93 -3.61 6.94
C PHE A 192 -9.90 -4.03 5.83
N ASN A 193 -11.18 -3.69 6.02
CA ASN A 193 -12.22 -3.96 5.05
C ASN A 193 -13.02 -2.69 4.82
N ILE A 194 -13.04 -2.18 3.58
CA ILE A 194 -13.83 -1.00 3.22
C ILE A 194 -15.30 -1.24 3.57
N ILE A 195 -15.82 -2.43 3.23
CA ILE A 195 -17.11 -2.93 3.70
C ILE A 195 -16.86 -3.93 4.86
N PRO A 196 -17.22 -3.59 6.12
CA PRO A 196 -17.07 -4.50 7.24
C PRO A 196 -17.84 -5.81 7.03
N ALA A 197 -17.21 -6.93 7.37
CA ALA A 197 -17.79 -8.26 7.28
C ALA A 197 -19.18 -8.39 7.93
N LYS A 198 -19.40 -7.71 9.06
CA LYS A 198 -20.70 -7.70 9.77
C LYS A 198 -21.86 -7.19 8.90
N LEU A 199 -21.61 -6.22 8.02
CA LEU A 199 -22.64 -5.69 7.12
C LEU A 199 -22.88 -6.64 5.94
N LEU A 200 -21.85 -7.34 5.46
CA LEU A 200 -22.01 -8.40 4.47
C LEU A 200 -22.84 -9.56 5.04
N ASP A 201 -22.58 -9.94 6.29
CA ASP A 201 -23.35 -10.98 6.99
C ASP A 201 -24.81 -10.59 7.21
N GLU A 202 -25.10 -9.33 7.53
CA GLU A 202 -26.48 -8.83 7.68
C GLU A 202 -27.23 -8.80 6.34
N VAL A 203 -26.58 -8.40 5.24
CA VAL A 203 -27.16 -8.45 3.88
C VAL A 203 -27.44 -9.89 3.46
N ASN A 204 -26.54 -10.82 3.77
CA ASN A 204 -26.71 -12.25 3.47
C ASN A 204 -27.81 -12.92 4.30
N ARG A 205 -28.23 -12.31 5.43
CA ARG A 205 -29.32 -12.80 6.30
C ARG A 205 -30.70 -12.28 5.89
N LEU A 206 -30.77 -11.27 5.03
CA LEU A 206 -32.05 -10.79 4.49
C LEU A 206 -32.57 -11.76 3.42
N PRO A 207 -33.86 -12.10 3.40
CA PRO A 207 -34.45 -12.88 2.32
C PRO A 207 -34.49 -12.01 1.05
N SER A 208 -33.43 -12.07 0.25
CA SER A 208 -33.38 -11.38 -1.03
C SER A 208 -34.23 -12.13 -2.08
N PRO A 209 -34.98 -11.43 -2.96
CA PRO A 209 -35.40 -12.01 -4.22
C PRO A 209 -34.14 -12.44 -4.97
N GLN A 210 -34.22 -13.52 -5.76
CA GLN A 210 -33.10 -14.18 -6.45
C GLN A 210 -32.34 -13.28 -7.45
N LEU A 211 -31.63 -12.28 -6.94
CA LEU A 211 -30.55 -11.60 -7.62
C LEU A 211 -29.30 -11.99 -6.84
N SER A 212 -28.70 -13.09 -7.29
CA SER A 212 -27.34 -13.45 -6.94
C SER A 212 -26.42 -12.33 -7.40
N VAL A 213 -26.26 -11.29 -6.59
CA VAL A 213 -25.18 -10.32 -6.79
C VAL A 213 -23.92 -11.04 -6.32
N PRO A 214 -23.02 -11.45 -7.24
CA PRO A 214 -21.75 -12.03 -6.83
C PRO A 214 -21.02 -10.97 -6.02
N ASN A 215 -20.38 -11.36 -4.92
CA ASN A 215 -19.39 -10.51 -4.29
C ASN A 215 -18.38 -10.10 -5.38
N PRO A 216 -18.23 -8.80 -5.73
CA PRO A 216 -17.40 -8.38 -6.85
C PRO A 216 -15.93 -8.79 -6.67
N ARG A 217 -15.50 -9.02 -5.42
CA ARG A 217 -14.14 -9.49 -5.10
C ARG A 217 -13.93 -10.99 -5.21
N SER A 218 -14.99 -11.81 -5.25
CA SER A 218 -14.85 -13.27 -5.35
C SER A 218 -14.84 -13.78 -6.80
N LYS A 219 -14.62 -12.89 -7.78
CA LYS A 219 -14.39 -13.21 -9.19
C LYS A 219 -13.22 -12.42 -9.77
N LEU A 220 -12.10 -12.40 -9.07
CA LEU A 220 -10.80 -12.43 -9.74
C LEU A 220 -10.22 -13.83 -9.57
N ASN A 221 -10.96 -14.83 -10.05
CA ASN A 221 -10.27 -15.98 -10.63
C ASN A 221 -9.62 -15.42 -11.90
N PHE A 222 -8.43 -14.84 -11.77
CA PHE A 222 -7.55 -14.67 -12.91
C PHE A 222 -7.42 -16.06 -13.50
N HIS A 223 -8.04 -16.25 -14.67
CA HIS A 223 -7.82 -17.46 -15.43
C HIS A 223 -6.30 -17.63 -15.59
N ASP A 224 -5.79 -18.85 -15.50
CA ASP A 224 -4.39 -19.24 -15.77
C ASP A 224 -3.80 -18.63 -17.08
N TYR A 225 -4.64 -18.07 -17.95
CA TYR A 225 -4.29 -17.38 -19.18
C TYR A 225 -3.74 -15.95 -19.00
N ASP A 226 -3.91 -15.33 -17.82
CA ASP A 226 -3.50 -13.92 -17.57
C ASP A 226 -2.24 -13.77 -16.71
N LEU A 227 -1.71 -14.89 -16.22
CA LEU A 227 -0.44 -14.95 -15.49
C LEU A 227 0.75 -14.94 -16.46
N VAL A 228 1.84 -14.29 -16.06
CA VAL A 228 3.07 -14.26 -16.85
C VAL A 228 3.84 -15.58 -16.69
N SER A 229 4.00 -16.29 -17.79
CA SER A 229 4.71 -17.57 -17.83
C SER A 229 6.23 -17.39 -17.69
N ASN A 230 6.92 -18.44 -17.24
CA ASN A 230 8.39 -18.43 -17.15
C ASN A 230 9.06 -18.18 -18.51
N ASP A 231 8.48 -18.68 -19.61
CA ASP A 231 9.01 -18.48 -20.96
C ASP A 231 8.91 -17.01 -21.39
N GLU A 232 7.82 -16.33 -21.05
CA GLU A 232 7.65 -14.89 -21.26
C GLU A 232 8.64 -14.07 -20.43
N LEU A 233 8.80 -14.39 -19.14
CA LEU A 233 9.79 -13.72 -18.28
C LEU A 233 11.22 -13.89 -18.80
N GLN A 234 11.57 -15.08 -19.29
CA GLN A 234 12.89 -15.37 -19.84
C GLN A 234 13.14 -14.62 -21.15
N LYS A 235 12.13 -14.51 -22.02
CA LYS A 235 12.23 -13.73 -23.26
C LYS A 235 12.36 -12.23 -22.96
N ILE A 236 11.62 -11.73 -21.98
CA ILE A 236 11.71 -10.32 -21.54
C ILE A 236 13.09 -10.05 -20.92
N SER A 237 13.60 -10.91 -20.04
CA SER A 237 14.92 -10.71 -19.42
C SER A 237 16.04 -10.71 -20.45
N LEU A 238 15.98 -11.61 -21.44
CA LEU A 238 16.96 -11.66 -22.53
C LEU A 238 16.99 -10.37 -23.35
N GLN A 239 15.83 -9.81 -23.69
CA GLN A 239 15.76 -8.59 -24.51
C GLN A 239 16.00 -7.31 -23.71
N ALA A 240 15.47 -7.23 -22.48
CA ALA A 240 15.66 -6.10 -21.57
C ALA A 240 17.12 -5.96 -21.13
N SER A 241 17.88 -7.05 -21.00
CA SER A 241 19.31 -7.01 -20.62
C SER A 241 20.18 -6.17 -21.56
N ARG A 242 19.73 -5.93 -22.79
CA ARG A 242 20.41 -5.12 -23.82
C ARG A 242 19.96 -3.65 -23.81
N LYS A 243 19.10 -3.28 -22.85
CA LYS A 243 18.43 -1.97 -22.73
C LYS A 243 18.56 -1.44 -21.29
N ASN A 244 17.87 -0.34 -21.00
CA ASN A 244 17.88 0.30 -19.67
C ASN A 244 16.94 -0.43 -18.68
N TRP A 245 17.27 -1.69 -18.39
CA TRP A 245 16.47 -2.55 -17.51
C TRP A 245 16.40 -2.15 -16.03
N PRO A 246 17.36 -1.42 -15.41
CA PRO A 246 17.22 -1.03 -14.00
C PRO A 246 15.95 -0.21 -13.75
N ARG A 247 15.51 0.58 -14.73
CA ARG A 247 14.25 1.32 -14.66
C ARG A 247 13.03 0.40 -14.54
N LEU A 248 13.03 -0.74 -15.25
CA LEU A 248 12.00 -1.77 -15.13
C LEU A 248 11.95 -2.35 -13.72
N ALA A 249 13.10 -2.62 -13.11
CA ALA A 249 13.14 -3.10 -11.73
C ALA A 249 12.54 -2.07 -10.76
N TYR A 250 12.85 -0.79 -10.93
CA TYR A 250 12.30 0.28 -10.09
C TYR A 250 10.79 0.44 -10.26
N THR A 251 10.28 0.35 -11.49
CA THR A 251 8.85 0.38 -11.77
C THR A 251 8.12 -0.83 -11.20
N LEU A 252 8.78 -1.99 -11.14
CA LEU A 252 8.24 -3.20 -10.50
C LEU A 252 8.36 -3.19 -8.96
N GLY A 253 8.88 -2.10 -8.38
CA GLY A 253 8.91 -1.89 -6.93
C GLY A 253 10.23 -2.28 -6.24
N PHE A 254 11.24 -2.73 -7.00
CA PHE A 254 12.57 -2.98 -6.43
C PHE A 254 13.30 -1.67 -6.15
N LEU A 255 14.07 -1.63 -5.07
CA LEU A 255 14.90 -0.47 -4.74
C LEU A 255 16.31 -0.64 -5.34
N GLU A 256 17.06 0.46 -5.42
CA GLU A 256 18.44 0.46 -5.96
C GLU A 256 19.32 -0.58 -5.26
N TYR A 257 19.19 -0.72 -3.93
CA TYR A 257 19.93 -1.73 -3.17
C TYR A 257 19.49 -3.17 -3.49
N ASP A 258 18.23 -3.41 -3.88
CA ASP A 258 17.78 -4.74 -4.31
C ASP A 258 18.46 -5.08 -5.64
N VAL A 259 18.44 -4.13 -6.59
CA VAL A 259 19.09 -4.29 -7.90
C VAL A 259 20.59 -4.57 -7.75
N GLU A 260 21.30 -3.80 -6.91
CA GLU A 260 22.72 -4.02 -6.63
C GLU A 260 22.99 -5.40 -5.99
N ALA A 261 22.20 -5.79 -4.99
CA ALA A 261 22.34 -7.08 -4.33
C ALA A 261 22.12 -8.26 -5.29
N TYR A 262 21.14 -8.17 -6.19
CA TYR A 262 20.89 -9.21 -7.18
C TYR A 262 21.92 -9.22 -8.32
N GLN A 263 22.47 -8.06 -8.69
CA GLN A 263 23.61 -7.98 -9.61
C GLN A 263 24.83 -8.70 -9.02
N GLU A 264 25.19 -8.43 -7.76
CA GLU A 264 26.29 -9.12 -7.08
C GLU A 264 26.05 -10.64 -7.00
N LEU A 265 24.83 -11.06 -6.63
CA LEU A 265 24.45 -12.47 -6.53
C LEU A 265 24.53 -13.22 -7.87
N LYS A 266 24.30 -12.53 -8.98
CA LYS A 266 24.32 -13.09 -10.34
C LYS A 266 25.63 -12.80 -11.09
N ASN A 267 26.69 -12.41 -10.39
CA ASN A 267 27.99 -12.07 -10.99
C ASN A 267 27.88 -11.00 -12.09
N TYR A 268 27.02 -9.99 -11.87
CA TYR A 268 26.70 -8.90 -12.78
C TYR A 268 26.15 -9.34 -14.15
N ASP A 269 25.65 -10.56 -14.26
CA ASP A 269 24.89 -11.01 -15.42
C ASP A 269 23.52 -10.32 -15.44
N SER A 270 23.37 -9.35 -16.33
CA SER A 270 22.14 -8.55 -16.46
C SER A 270 20.92 -9.41 -16.83
N GLU A 271 21.07 -10.43 -17.69
CA GLU A 271 19.95 -11.31 -18.05
C GLU A 271 19.50 -12.13 -16.84
N ALA A 272 20.44 -12.77 -16.15
CA ALA A 272 20.16 -13.58 -14.98
C ALA A 272 19.62 -12.74 -13.80
N THR A 273 20.03 -11.48 -13.70
CA THR A 273 19.56 -10.52 -12.70
C THR A 273 18.12 -10.11 -12.96
N ILE A 274 17.80 -9.68 -14.19
CA ILE A 274 16.42 -9.28 -14.56
C ILE A 274 15.47 -10.46 -14.41
N TYR A 275 15.87 -11.65 -14.87
CA TYR A 275 15.04 -12.84 -14.75
C TYR A 275 14.73 -13.16 -13.28
N ALA A 276 15.73 -13.08 -12.40
CA ALA A 276 15.53 -13.32 -10.96
C ALA A 276 14.59 -12.27 -10.35
N LEU A 277 14.76 -10.98 -10.67
CA LEU A 277 13.87 -9.92 -10.19
C LEU A 277 12.44 -10.11 -10.69
N LEU A 278 12.24 -10.49 -11.95
CA LEU A 278 10.92 -10.77 -12.50
C LEU A 278 10.25 -12.00 -11.83
N GLN A 279 11.03 -13.02 -11.48
CA GLN A 279 10.51 -14.17 -10.74
C GLN A 279 10.08 -13.77 -9.33
N ILE A 280 10.88 -12.97 -8.64
CA ILE A 280 10.57 -12.45 -7.29
C ILE A 280 9.33 -11.58 -7.34
N TRP A 281 9.25 -10.66 -8.31
CA TRP A 281 8.08 -9.82 -8.50
C TRP A 281 6.81 -10.67 -8.65
N ARG A 282 6.85 -11.72 -9.48
CA ARG A 282 5.71 -12.62 -9.66
C ARG A 282 5.39 -13.42 -8.39
N GLU A 283 6.40 -13.84 -7.64
CA GLU A 283 6.22 -14.57 -6.37
C GLU A 283 5.64 -13.67 -5.26
N GLU A 284 6.05 -12.41 -5.20
CA GLU A 284 5.62 -11.43 -4.19
C GLU A 284 4.23 -10.86 -4.48
N GLU A 285 3.91 -10.62 -5.75
CA GLU A 285 2.60 -10.12 -6.19
C GLU A 285 1.56 -11.27 -6.35
N GLY A 286 1.99 -12.51 -6.58
CA GLY A 286 1.10 -13.67 -6.69
C GLY A 286 0.06 -13.48 -7.81
N ASP A 287 -1.23 -13.51 -7.45
CA ASP A 287 -2.34 -13.39 -8.40
C ASP A 287 -2.45 -11.97 -9.02
N THR A 288 -1.79 -10.96 -8.46
CA THR A 288 -1.75 -9.60 -9.04
C THR A 288 -0.63 -9.39 -10.05
N ALA A 289 0.28 -10.37 -10.22
CA ALA A 289 1.36 -10.39 -11.19
C ALA A 289 0.88 -10.69 -12.62
N THR A 290 -0.06 -9.89 -13.11
CA THR A 290 -0.72 -10.10 -14.40
C THR A 290 0.15 -9.65 -15.57
N LYS A 291 -0.12 -10.19 -16.76
CA LYS A 291 0.47 -9.68 -18.00
C LYS A 291 0.20 -8.19 -18.19
N GLN A 292 -0.97 -7.71 -17.80
CA GLN A 292 -1.33 -6.29 -17.90
C GLN A 292 -0.41 -5.40 -17.05
N ARG A 293 -0.18 -5.78 -15.79
CA ARG A 293 0.72 -5.04 -14.88
C ARG A 293 2.16 -5.02 -15.40
N LEU A 294 2.62 -6.12 -15.99
CA LEU A 294 3.94 -6.15 -16.62
C LEU A 294 4.00 -5.31 -17.90
N ARG A 295 2.93 -5.20 -18.69
CA ARG A 295 2.87 -4.29 -19.86
C ARG A 295 2.99 -2.84 -19.45
N GLU A 296 2.28 -2.44 -18.40
CA GLU A 296 2.34 -1.09 -17.83
C GLU A 296 3.77 -0.77 -17.36
N ALA A 297 4.38 -1.68 -16.60
CA ALA A 297 5.75 -1.51 -16.14
C ALA A 297 6.77 -1.42 -17.29
N LEU A 298 6.59 -2.20 -18.36
CA LEU A 298 7.42 -2.12 -19.57
C LEU A 298 7.24 -0.77 -20.29
N SER A 299 6.02 -0.26 -20.39
CA SER A 299 5.74 1.03 -21.05
C SER A 299 6.35 2.20 -20.29
N GLU A 300 6.17 2.25 -18.96
CA GLU A 300 6.75 3.30 -18.10
C GLU A 300 8.29 3.28 -18.07
N SER A 301 8.86 2.12 -18.38
CA SER A 301 10.30 1.90 -18.48
C SER A 301 10.88 2.15 -19.87
N GLU A 302 10.08 2.64 -20.82
CA GLU A 302 10.46 2.87 -22.23
C GLU A 302 10.89 1.56 -22.94
N LEU A 303 10.26 0.44 -22.58
CA LEU A 303 10.44 -0.90 -23.13
C LEU A 303 9.19 -1.41 -23.86
N ASP A 304 8.42 -0.50 -24.49
CA ASP A 304 7.17 -0.84 -25.21
C ASP A 304 7.36 -1.90 -26.30
N GLU A 305 8.56 -1.98 -26.87
CA GLU A 305 8.96 -2.99 -27.86
C GLU A 305 8.89 -4.44 -27.34
N LEU A 306 8.88 -4.63 -26.01
CA LEU A 306 8.80 -5.94 -25.37
C LEU A 306 7.36 -6.38 -25.04
N ILE A 307 6.40 -5.46 -25.08
CA ILE A 307 4.97 -5.73 -24.85
C ILE A 307 4.42 -6.87 -25.74
N PRO A 308 4.79 -7.00 -27.03
CA PRO A 308 4.33 -8.09 -27.88
C PRO A 308 4.72 -9.50 -27.42
N ILE A 309 5.70 -9.64 -26.51
CA ILE A 309 6.12 -10.93 -25.93
C ILE A 309 5.03 -11.49 -25.01
N LEU A 310 4.14 -10.64 -24.47
CA LEU A 310 3.08 -10.97 -23.53
C LEU A 310 1.74 -11.30 -24.22
N ASN A 311 1.74 -11.65 -25.51
CA ASN A 311 0.55 -11.97 -26.31
C ASN A 311 0.38 -13.46 -26.56
#